data_AF-A0A140G4Z4-F1
#
_entry.id   AF-A0A140G4Z4-F1
#
_cell.length_a   1.000
_cell.length_b   1.000
_cell.length_c   1.000
_cell.angle_alpha   90.00
_cell.angle_beta   90.00
_cell.angle_gamma   90.00
#
_symmetry.space_group_name_H-M   'P 1'
#
loop_
_entity.id
_entity.type
_entity.pdbx_description
1 polymer ?
#
loop_
_entity_poly.entity_id
_entity_poly.type
_entity_poly.pdbx_seq_one_letter_code
_entity_poly.pdbx_strand_id
1 'polypeptide(L)' 'MPDWLWQLGLQVDELDIAYNRLSGRIPNSLGFLSAFAVDLSSNLFEGPLPLWSSNMGRLYLRDNMFSGPIPDDIGK' A
#
# COMPACT_ATOMS: atom_id res chain seq x y z
N MET A 1 10.00 -8.86 4.42
CA MET A 1 9.94 -8.40 3.02
C MET A 1 11.08 -7.42 2.78
N PRO A 2 11.73 -7.40 1.61
CA PRO A 2 12.92 -6.58 1.38
C PRO A 2 12.59 -5.10 1.17
N ASP A 3 13.36 -4.20 1.77
CA ASP A 3 13.13 -2.75 1.68
C ASP A 3 13.29 -2.18 0.25
N TRP A 4 14.09 -2.84 -0.60
CA TRP A 4 14.30 -2.42 -1.98
C TRP A 4 13.00 -2.43 -2.80
N LEU A 5 12.05 -3.32 -2.47
CA LEU A 5 10.78 -3.44 -3.19
C LEU A 5 10.00 -2.13 -3.16
N TRP A 6 10.12 -1.39 -2.06
CA TRP A 6 9.42 -0.13 -1.84
C TRP A 6 10.14 1.09 -2.40
N GLN A 7 11.39 0.93 -2.82
CA GLN A 7 12.21 2.01 -3.37
C GLN A 7 12.17 2.06 -4.90
N LEU A 8 11.49 1.12 -5.55
CA LEU A 8 11.50 1.02 -7.01
C LEU A 8 10.78 2.15 -7.75
N GLY A 9 10.17 3.12 -7.04
CA GLY A 9 9.51 4.27 -7.68
C GLY A 9 8.54 3.82 -8.77
N LEU A 10 7.78 2.76 -8.49
CA LEU A 10 7.00 2.03 -9.50
C LEU A 10 5.97 2.97 -10.13
N GLN A 11 6.20 3.31 -11.39
CA GLN A 11 5.19 3.92 -12.28
C GLN A 11 4.37 2.79 -12.90
N VAL A 12 3.53 2.17 -12.07
CA VAL A 12 2.58 1.13 -12.50
C VAL A 12 1.17 1.70 -12.42
N ASP A 13 0.34 1.41 -13.42
CA ASP A 13 -1.08 1.78 -13.39
C ASP A 13 -1.85 0.93 -12.36
N GLU A 14 -1.44 -0.33 -12.20
CA GLU A 14 -2.03 -1.29 -11.26
C GLU A 14 -0.94 -2.11 -10.55
N LEU A 15 -1.03 -2.21 -9.22
CA LEU A 15 -0.24 -3.16 -8.43
C LEU A 15 -1.19 -4.16 -7.79
N ASP A 16 -1.13 -5.42 -8.23
CA ASP A 16 -1.80 -6.54 -7.57
C ASP A 16 -0.75 -7.47 -6.97
N ILE A 17 -0.68 -7.48 -5.64
CA ILE A 17 0.11 -8.44 -4.85
C ILE A 17 -0.77 -9.16 -3.84
N ALA A 18 -2.07 -9.26 -4.12
CA ALA A 18 -3.04 -9.90 -3.27
C ALA A 18 -2.77 -11.41 -3.13
N TYR A 19 -3.33 -12.02 -2.08
CA TYR A 19 -3.25 -13.47 -1.82
C TYR A 19 -1.82 -14.00 -1.69
N ASN A 20 -0.97 -13.23 -1.02
CA ASN A 20 0.39 -13.64 -0.69
C ASN A 20 0.58 -13.78 0.83
N ARG A 21 1.80 -14.09 1.24
CA ARG A 21 2.21 -14.11 2.65
C ARG A 21 3.18 -12.98 2.96
N LEU A 22 3.04 -11.84 2.26
CA LEU A 22 3.88 -10.68 2.49
C LEU A 22 3.58 -10.11 3.86
N SER A 23 4.63 -9.77 4.60
CA SER A 23 4.52 -9.36 6.01
C SER A 23 5.43 -8.18 6.33
N GLY A 24 5.10 -7.50 7.42
CA GLY A 24 5.78 -6.31 7.91
C GLY A 24 5.00 -5.04 7.63
N ARG A 25 5.61 -3.89 7.93
CA ARG A 25 5.01 -2.58 7.75
C ARG A 25 5.23 -2.07 6.33
N ILE A 26 4.25 -1.33 5.81
CA ILE A 26 4.41 -0.59 4.56
C ILE A 26 5.06 0.76 4.89
N PRO A 27 6.20 1.11 4.30
CA PRO A 27 6.89 2.35 4.62
C PRO A 27 6.16 3.57 4.03
N ASN A 28 6.18 4.69 4.76
CA ASN A 28 5.62 5.98 4.29
C ASN A 28 6.31 6.53 3.03
N SER A 29 7.51 6.03 2.69
CA SER A 29 8.23 6.39 1.48
C SER A 29 7.61 5.77 0.22
N LEU A 30 6.67 4.83 0.36
CA LEU A 30 5.97 4.23 -0.75
C LEU A 30 4.94 5.20 -1.33
N GLY A 31 5.42 6.15 -2.12
CA GLY A 31 4.57 6.96 -2.97
C GLY A 31 4.14 6.13 -4.17
N PHE A 32 2.88 5.70 -4.21
CA PHE A 32 2.24 5.23 -5.43
C PHE A 32 1.96 6.42 -6.34
N LEU A 33 3.01 7.00 -6.91
CA LEU A 33 2.95 8.30 -7.58
C LEU A 33 1.99 8.33 -8.79
N SER A 34 1.67 7.14 -9.35
CA SER A 34 0.78 7.01 -10.50
C SER A 34 -0.15 5.78 -10.47
N ALA A 35 -0.23 5.02 -9.37
CA ALA A 35 -1.04 3.79 -9.40
C ALA A 35 -2.53 4.11 -9.28
N PHE A 36 -3.28 3.79 -10.34
CA PHE A 36 -4.73 3.92 -10.39
C PHE A 36 -5.42 2.89 -9.48
N ALA A 37 -4.85 1.70 -9.34
CA ALA A 37 -5.35 0.66 -8.45
C ALA A 37 -4.22 -0.09 -7.71
N VAL A 38 -4.39 -0.29 -6.41
CA VAL A 38 -3.46 -1.08 -5.59
C VAL A 38 -4.25 -2.10 -4.75
N ASP A 39 -4.02 -3.38 -5.02
CA ASP A 39 -4.56 -4.49 -4.24
C ASP A 39 -3.46 -5.16 -3.40
N LEU A 40 -3.58 -4.95 -2.08
CA LEU A 40 -2.71 -5.55 -1.06
C LEU A 40 -3.44 -6.61 -0.24
N SER A 41 -4.66 -6.97 -0.64
CA SER A 41 -5.55 -7.80 0.17
C SER A 41 -5.01 -9.21 0.41
N SER A 42 -5.46 -9.84 1.49
CA SER A 42 -5.07 -11.22 1.82
C SER A 42 -3.55 -11.39 1.95
N ASN A 43 -2.96 -10.61 2.86
CA ASN A 43 -1.54 -10.65 3.22
C ASN A 43 -1.39 -10.56 4.75
N LEU A 44 -0.16 -10.38 5.23
CA LEU A 44 0.19 -10.27 6.65
C LEU A 44 0.80 -8.90 6.95
N PHE A 45 0.42 -7.84 6.21
CA PHE A 45 0.90 -6.49 6.49
C PHE A 45 0.35 -5.97 7.81
N GLU A 46 1.16 -5.22 8.55
CA GLU A 46 0.82 -4.73 9.89
C GLU A 46 1.16 -3.24 10.06
N GLY A 47 0.61 -2.63 11.12
CA GLY A 47 0.90 -1.24 11.48
C GLY A 47 -0.01 -0.23 10.76
N PRO A 48 0.31 1.08 10.83
CA PRO A 48 -0.52 2.13 10.25
C PRO A 48 -0.51 2.08 8.73
N LEU A 49 -1.56 2.68 8.14
CA LEU A 49 -1.58 2.93 6.71
C LEU A 49 -0.53 3.99 6.37
N PRO A 50 0.28 3.80 5.31
CA PRO A 50 1.18 4.84 4.82
C PRO A 50 0.38 6.02 4.23
N LEU A 51 1.08 7.10 3.94
CA LEU A 51 0.54 8.21 3.17
C LEU A 51 0.36 7.77 1.72
N TRP A 52 -0.87 7.83 1.21
CA TRP A 52 -1.20 7.42 -0.15
C TRP A 52 -1.17 8.65 -1.06
N SER A 53 -0.79 8.46 -2.33
CA SER A 53 -0.85 9.55 -3.30
C SER A 53 -2.30 9.94 -3.58
N SER A 54 -2.55 11.24 -3.76
CA SER A 54 -3.83 11.81 -4.18
C SER A 54 -4.37 11.26 -5.49
N ASN A 55 -3.48 10.68 -6.31
CA ASN A 55 -3.83 10.16 -7.64
C ASN A 55 -4.32 8.71 -7.62
N MET A 56 -4.42 8.07 -6.45
CA MET A 56 -4.88 6.68 -6.34
C MET A 56 -6.40 6.58 -6.47
N GLY A 57 -6.87 5.79 -7.43
CA GLY A 57 -8.30 5.60 -7.69
C GLY A 57 -8.94 4.50 -6.85
N ARG A 58 -8.21 3.41 -6.55
CA ARG A 58 -8.72 2.25 -5.80
C ARG A 58 -7.65 1.65 -4.90
N LEU A 59 -8.02 1.34 -3.67
CA LEU A 59 -7.14 0.74 -2.67
C LEU A 59 -7.86 -0.41 -1.95
N TYR A 60 -7.32 -1.63 -2.05
CA TYR A 60 -7.85 -2.81 -1.38
C TYR A 60 -6.88 -3.30 -0.29
N LEU A 61 -7.34 -3.28 0.95
CA LEU A 61 -6.51 -3.56 2.14
C LEU A 61 -7.03 -4.72 3.01
N ARG A 62 -8.18 -5.31 2.64
CA ARG A 62 -8.84 -6.35 3.44
C ARG A 62 -7.91 -7.52 3.75
N ASP A 63 -8.21 -8.26 4.82
CA ASP A 63 -7.47 -9.47 5.20
C ASP A 63 -5.97 -9.20 5.38
N ASN A 64 -5.67 -8.18 6.19
CA ASN A 64 -4.33 -7.81 6.70
C ASN A 64 -4.44 -7.47 8.20
N MET A 65 -3.33 -7.05 8.81
CA MET A 65 -3.22 -6.66 10.23
C MET A 65 -2.96 -5.15 10.39
N PHE A 66 -3.45 -4.31 9.47
CA PHE A 66 -3.32 -2.86 9.59
C PHE A 66 -4.02 -2.33 10.85
N SER A 67 -3.44 -1.32 11.49
CA SER A 67 -3.88 -0.77 12.77
C SER A 67 -3.48 0.69 12.93
N GLY A 68 -4.24 1.49 13.67
CA GLY A 68 -3.97 2.91 13.89
C GLY A 68 -5.01 3.81 13.20
N PRO A 69 -4.77 5.13 13.19
CA PRO A 69 -5.71 6.06 12.58
C PRO A 69 -5.71 5.93 11.05
N ILE A 70 -6.85 6.28 10.44
CA ILE A 70 -6.93 6.51 9.00
C ILE A 70 -6.21 7.86 8.73
N PRO A 71 -5.23 7.91 7.81
CA PRO A 71 -4.53 9.16 7.47
C PRO A 71 -5.47 10.25 6.93
N ASP A 72 -5.27 11.49 7.35
CA ASP A 72 -6.12 12.64 6.97
C ASP A 72 -6.02 13.01 5.48
N ASP A 73 -5.02 12.50 4.77
CA ASP A 73 -4.78 12.69 3.35
C ASP A 73 -5.34 11.56 2.47
N ILE A 74 -6.04 10.58 3.06
CA ILE A 74 -6.70 9.54 2.29
C ILE A 74 -7.81 10.17 1.40
N GLY A 75 -7.65 10.06 0.07
CA GLY A 75 -8.63 10.54 -0.90
C GLY A 75 -8.70 12.06 -1.10
N LYS A 76 -7.68 12.82 -0.68
CA LYS A 76 -7.48 14.22 -1.09
C LYS A 76 -6.74 14.28 -2.42
#